data_AF-A0A7R9MA44-F1
#
_entry.id   AF-A0A7R9MA44-F1
#
_cell.length_a   1.000
_cell.length_b   1.000
_cell.length_c   1.000
_cell.angle_alpha   90.00
_cell.angle_beta   90.00
_cell.angle_gamma   90.00
#
_symmetry.space_group_name_H-M   'P 1'
#
loop_
_entity.id
_entity.type
_entity.pdbx_description
1 polymer ?
#
loop_
_entity_poly.entity_id
_entity_poly.type
_entity_poly.pdbx_seq_one_letter_code
_entity_poly.pdbx_strand_id
1 'polypeptide(L)'
;MCDRIKEWWARHKGEKYSGTTNHCADMVERALIYGIDNGNNKDLRAFEKEKSAWLGRITQHSRPYYVYFWEPGRHGVGHCSLMLNDEFYISFWPKDEYGKAEYLSSASVESTTNTYAGDCKAEGGNPDITLEINLTKDMCDRIKEWWARHKGEMYLGTTNHCADMVERALTYGIGNGHNRFFPVDKHGLTRLPDQ
;
A
#
# COMPACT_ATOMS: atom_id res chain seq x y z
N MET A 1 -8.92 13.97 -6.90
CA MET A 1 -8.50 12.81 -6.06
C MET A 1 -7.45 13.24 -5.04
N CYS A 2 -6.36 13.90 -5.47
CA CYS A 2 -5.35 14.46 -4.55
C CYS A 2 -5.91 15.43 -3.50
N ASP A 3 -6.91 16.25 -3.84
CA ASP A 3 -7.42 17.27 -2.91
C ASP A 3 -8.20 16.68 -1.74
N ARG A 4 -8.97 15.60 -1.95
CA ARG A 4 -9.71 14.91 -0.88
C ARG A 4 -8.78 14.22 0.12
N ILE A 5 -7.66 13.67 -0.35
CA ILE A 5 -6.64 13.04 0.50
C ILE A 5 -5.88 14.11 1.29
N LYS A 6 -5.50 15.23 0.64
CA LYS A 6 -4.88 16.38 1.30
C LYS A 6 -5.81 17.00 2.36
N GLU A 7 -7.10 17.12 2.07
CA GLU A 7 -8.11 17.61 3.01
C GLU A 7 -8.33 16.66 4.18
N TRP A 8 -8.36 15.35 3.94
CA TRP A 8 -8.45 14.35 5.01
C TRP A 8 -7.23 14.41 5.91
N TRP A 9 -6.02 14.46 5.34
CA TRP A 9 -4.78 14.60 6.11
C TRP A 9 -4.76 15.92 6.90
N ALA A 10 -5.13 17.04 6.27
CA ALA A 10 -5.20 18.34 6.93
C ALA A 10 -6.19 18.35 8.11
N ARG A 11 -7.29 17.60 8.03
CA ARG A 11 -8.29 17.48 9.09
C ARG A 11 -7.81 16.67 10.30
N HIS A 12 -6.96 15.67 10.08
CA HIS A 12 -6.59 14.70 11.12
C HIS A 12 -5.11 14.83 11.58
N LYS A 13 -4.37 15.81 11.06
CA LYS A 13 -2.99 16.15 11.44
C LYS A 13 -2.92 16.69 12.87
N GLY A 14 -3.01 15.80 13.85
CA GLY A 14 -3.01 16.12 15.28
C GLY A 14 -3.71 15.10 16.16
N GLU A 15 -4.47 14.17 15.57
CA GLU A 15 -5.14 13.10 16.31
C GLU A 15 -4.19 11.94 16.58
N LYS A 16 -4.17 11.44 17.83
CA LYS A 16 -3.36 10.28 18.22
C LYS A 16 -4.06 8.99 17.79
N TYR A 17 -3.76 8.51 16.59
CA TYR A 17 -4.15 7.17 16.17
C TYR A 17 -3.14 6.11 16.62
N SER A 18 -3.59 4.86 16.77
CA SER A 18 -2.72 3.69 16.95
C SER A 18 -1.75 3.55 15.76
N GLY A 19 -0.58 2.94 15.98
CA GLY A 19 0.53 2.90 15.02
C GLY A 19 0.15 2.40 13.60
N THR A 20 -0.80 1.48 13.51
CA THR A 20 -1.36 0.93 12.26
C THR A 20 -2.01 1.96 11.35
N THR A 21 -2.74 2.94 11.90
CA THR A 21 -3.48 3.93 11.11
C THR A 21 -2.54 4.99 10.50
N ASN A 22 -1.48 5.36 11.24
CA ASN A 22 -0.49 6.32 10.76
C ASN A 22 0.36 5.75 9.60
N HIS A 23 0.65 4.44 9.64
CA HIS A 23 1.43 3.77 8.58
C HIS A 23 0.67 3.72 7.25
N CYS A 24 -0.64 3.43 7.30
CA CYS A 24 -1.48 3.38 6.09
C CYS A 24 -1.55 4.74 5.38
N ALA A 25 -1.65 5.83 6.14
CA ALA A 25 -1.72 7.16 5.57
C ALA A 25 -0.38 7.65 4.98
N ASP A 26 0.75 7.30 5.60
CA ASP A 26 2.10 7.60 5.08
C ASP A 26 2.36 6.90 3.73
N MET A 27 1.86 5.67 3.55
CA MET A 27 1.92 4.99 2.25
C MET A 27 1.20 5.75 1.13
N VAL A 28 0.05 6.38 1.42
CA VAL A 28 -0.70 7.18 0.44
C VAL A 28 0.06 8.45 0.04
N GLU A 29 0.69 9.12 1.00
CA GLU A 29 1.51 10.31 0.75
C GLU A 29 2.72 9.98 -0.14
N ARG A 30 3.40 8.85 0.14
CA ARG A 30 4.54 8.39 -0.66
C ARG A 30 4.14 8.01 -2.08
N ALA A 31 2.99 7.37 -2.29
CA ALA A 31 2.47 7.06 -3.63
C ALA A 31 2.21 8.32 -4.48
N LEU A 32 1.78 9.42 -3.84
CA LEU A 32 1.50 10.69 -4.53
C LEU A 32 2.77 11.47 -4.91
N ILE A 33 3.84 11.38 -4.11
CA ILE A 33 5.11 12.07 -4.36
C ILE A 33 5.83 11.50 -5.60
N TYR A 34 5.74 10.19 -5.82
CA TYR A 34 6.39 9.54 -6.98
C TYR A 34 5.75 9.87 -8.34
N GLY A 35 4.57 10.48 -8.36
CA GLY A 35 3.91 10.90 -9.60
C GLY A 35 4.43 12.22 -10.19
N ILE A 36 5.28 12.99 -9.48
CA ILE A 36 5.50 14.41 -9.80
C ILE A 36 6.93 14.80 -10.17
N ASP A 37 7.99 14.06 -9.79
CA ASP A 37 9.33 14.65 -9.89
C ASP A 37 10.22 14.06 -11.00
N ASN A 38 10.40 14.83 -12.08
CA ASN A 38 11.63 14.89 -12.88
C ASN A 38 11.58 16.10 -13.83
N GLY A 39 11.71 17.29 -13.25
CA GLY A 39 11.82 18.55 -13.99
C GLY A 39 13.27 18.81 -14.43
N ASN A 40 13.59 18.58 -15.71
CA ASN A 40 14.70 19.29 -16.36
C ASN A 40 14.34 19.65 -17.80
N ASN A 41 14.34 20.96 -18.07
CA ASN A 41 13.45 21.64 -19.02
C ASN A 41 14.15 22.02 -20.35
N LYS A 42 15.06 21.16 -20.86
CA LYS A 42 15.78 21.47 -22.11
C LYS A 42 15.67 20.45 -23.24
N ASP A 43 14.86 19.41 -23.08
CA ASP A 43 14.52 18.54 -24.21
C ASP A 43 13.08 18.03 -24.18
N LEU A 44 12.14 18.89 -23.75
CA LEU A 44 10.73 18.52 -23.56
C LEU A 44 10.09 17.87 -24.79
N ARG A 45 10.48 18.19 -26.02
CA ARG A 45 9.88 17.55 -27.21
C ARG A 45 10.48 16.18 -27.52
N ALA A 46 11.79 16.00 -27.34
CA ALA A 46 12.43 14.69 -27.47
C ALA A 46 11.98 13.77 -26.33
N PHE A 47 11.97 14.29 -25.10
CA PHE A 47 11.45 13.62 -23.92
C PHE A 47 9.96 13.31 -24.04
N GLU A 48 9.09 14.24 -24.45
CA GLU A 48 7.65 13.93 -24.60
C GLU A 48 7.38 12.92 -25.73
N LYS A 49 8.23 12.86 -26.78
CA LYS A 49 8.12 11.86 -27.84
C LYS A 49 8.61 10.49 -27.39
N GLU A 50 9.75 10.41 -26.70
CA GLU A 50 10.26 9.18 -26.12
C GLU A 50 9.38 8.68 -24.97
N LYS A 51 8.91 9.59 -24.10
CA LYS A 51 7.90 9.34 -23.06
C LYS A 51 6.59 8.89 -23.68
N SER A 52 6.08 9.48 -24.76
CA SER A 52 4.85 8.99 -25.42
C SER A 52 5.04 7.62 -26.07
N ALA A 53 6.22 7.34 -26.64
CA ALA A 53 6.52 6.03 -27.21
C ALA A 53 6.77 4.96 -26.13
N TRP A 54 7.37 5.34 -25.00
CA TRP A 54 7.62 4.49 -23.84
C TRP A 54 6.34 4.23 -23.05
N LEU A 55 5.56 5.28 -22.76
CA LEU A 55 4.22 5.20 -22.22
C LEU A 55 3.33 4.40 -23.17
N GLY A 56 3.38 4.57 -24.49
CA GLY A 56 2.60 3.77 -25.44
C GLY A 56 2.94 2.26 -25.41
N ARG A 57 4.20 1.90 -25.11
CA ARG A 57 4.61 0.51 -24.91
C ARG A 57 4.23 -0.04 -23.53
N ILE A 58 4.19 0.82 -22.51
CA ILE A 58 3.82 0.44 -21.15
C ILE A 58 2.30 0.38 -20.97
N THR A 59 1.55 1.32 -21.54
CA THR A 59 0.08 1.39 -21.43
C THR A 59 -0.61 0.26 -22.19
N GLN A 60 0.06 -0.39 -23.15
CA GLN A 60 -0.46 -1.62 -23.75
C GLN A 60 -0.38 -2.85 -22.82
N HIS A 61 0.37 -2.77 -21.71
CA HIS A 61 0.58 -3.91 -20.81
C HIS A 61 0.42 -3.59 -19.30
N SER A 62 0.33 -2.32 -18.90
CA SER A 62 0.02 -1.93 -17.53
C SER A 62 -1.51 -1.88 -17.37
N ARG A 63 -2.07 -2.96 -16.83
CA ARG A 63 -3.45 -2.91 -16.33
C ARG A 63 -3.46 -2.16 -14.99
N PRO A 64 -4.54 -1.44 -14.64
CA PRO A 64 -4.64 -0.82 -13.34
C PRO A 64 -4.70 -1.88 -12.23
N TYR A 65 -4.05 -1.60 -11.12
CA TYR A 65 -4.09 -2.40 -9.90
C TYR A 65 -4.61 -1.53 -8.77
N TYR A 66 -5.22 -2.13 -7.76
CA TYR A 66 -5.91 -1.36 -6.73
C TYR A 66 -5.44 -1.74 -5.33
N VAL A 67 -5.02 -0.73 -4.57
CA VAL A 67 -4.91 -0.85 -3.12
C VAL A 67 -6.22 -0.35 -2.52
N TYR A 68 -6.88 -1.21 -1.77
CA TYR A 68 -8.12 -0.88 -1.08
C TYR A 68 -7.86 -0.66 0.40
N PHE A 69 -8.44 0.40 0.94
CA PHE A 69 -8.33 0.76 2.33
C PHE A 69 -9.72 1.01 2.92
N TRP A 70 -9.98 0.33 4.03
CA TRP A 70 -11.13 0.57 4.90
C TRP A 70 -10.63 1.30 6.15
N GLU A 71 -11.22 2.46 6.42
CA GLU A 71 -10.90 3.26 7.59
C GLU A 71 -11.21 2.48 8.87
N PRO A 72 -10.47 2.75 9.97
CA PRO A 72 -10.78 2.17 11.26
C PRO A 72 -12.23 2.44 11.66
N GLY A 73 -13.04 1.37 11.74
CA GLY A 73 -14.41 1.45 12.22
C GLY A 73 -14.49 1.64 13.75
N ARG A 74 -15.62 1.27 14.34
CA ARG A 74 -15.85 1.39 15.81
C ARG A 74 -14.82 0.70 16.69
N HIS A 75 -14.08 -0.27 16.15
CA HIS A 75 -13.08 -1.03 16.88
C HIS A 75 -11.65 -0.50 16.71
N GLY A 76 -11.45 0.60 15.97
CA GLY A 76 -10.15 1.27 15.86
C GLY A 76 -9.11 0.55 14.99
N VAL A 77 -9.50 -0.46 14.21
CA VAL A 77 -8.62 -1.18 13.29
C VAL A 77 -9.16 -1.03 11.88
N GLY A 78 -8.33 -0.49 10.97
CA GLY A 78 -8.61 -0.42 9.53
C GLY A 78 -8.10 -1.66 8.80
N HIS A 79 -8.47 -1.79 7.52
CA HIS A 79 -8.04 -2.91 6.67
C HIS A 79 -7.38 -2.39 5.39
N CYS A 80 -6.38 -3.12 4.92
CA CYS A 80 -5.66 -2.82 3.68
C CYS A 80 -5.49 -4.10 2.87
N SER A 81 -5.79 -4.02 1.57
CA SER A 81 -5.64 -5.14 0.64
C SER A 81 -5.17 -4.66 -0.73
N LEU A 82 -4.69 -5.60 -1.55
CA LEU A 82 -4.19 -5.34 -2.89
C LEU A 82 -4.87 -6.28 -3.90
N MET A 83 -5.46 -5.70 -4.93
CA MET A 83 -6.02 -6.41 -6.08
C MET A 83 -5.08 -6.29 -7.28
N LEU A 84 -4.66 -7.44 -7.80
CA LEU A 84 -3.91 -7.51 -9.04
C LEU A 84 -4.85 -7.65 -10.25
N ASN A 85 -4.34 -7.37 -11.46
CA ASN A 85 -5.10 -7.26 -12.71
C ASN A 85 -5.73 -8.56 -13.25
N ASP A 86 -5.39 -9.70 -12.67
CA ASP A 86 -5.91 -11.03 -12.97
C ASP A 86 -6.79 -11.54 -11.83
N GLU A 87 -7.41 -10.61 -11.10
CA GLU A 87 -8.26 -10.87 -9.94
C GLU A 87 -7.52 -11.57 -8.79
N PHE A 88 -6.18 -11.60 -8.84
CA PHE A 88 -5.37 -12.11 -7.76
C PHE A 88 -5.39 -11.11 -6.61
N TYR A 89 -6.00 -11.53 -5.51
CA TYR A 89 -6.26 -10.67 -4.36
C TYR A 89 -5.37 -11.05 -3.18
N ILE A 90 -4.70 -10.05 -2.64
CA ILE A 90 -3.90 -10.15 -1.43
C ILE A 90 -4.68 -9.46 -0.32
N SER A 91 -5.14 -10.28 0.62
CA SER A 91 -5.72 -9.85 1.87
C SER A 91 -5.14 -10.70 2.97
N PHE A 92 -4.73 -10.03 4.04
CA PHE A 92 -4.08 -10.63 5.19
C PHE A 92 -4.79 -10.13 6.43
N TRP A 93 -5.61 -11.00 7.01
CA TRP A 93 -6.45 -10.68 8.16
C TRP A 93 -6.24 -11.74 9.23
N PRO A 94 -6.41 -11.47 10.53
CA PRO A 94 -6.43 -12.53 11.52
C PRO A 94 -7.58 -13.53 11.25
N LYS A 95 -7.32 -14.81 11.49
CA LYS A 95 -8.29 -15.90 11.44
C LYS A 95 -9.21 -15.77 12.65
N ASP A 96 -10.47 -15.43 12.41
CA ASP A 96 -11.47 -15.11 13.43
C ASP A 96 -11.58 -16.18 14.53
N GLU A 97 -11.01 -15.91 15.70
CA GLU A 97 -11.43 -16.45 17.00
C GLU A 97 -11.50 -15.36 18.09
N TYR A 98 -10.98 -14.15 17.82
CA TYR A 98 -10.86 -13.06 18.77
C TYR A 98 -11.49 -11.78 18.18
N GLY A 99 -12.23 -11.01 18.97
CA GLY A 99 -12.86 -9.78 18.46
C GLY A 99 -11.81 -8.75 18.01
N LYS A 100 -12.18 -7.79 17.14
CA LYS A 100 -11.27 -6.72 16.65
C LYS A 100 -10.46 -6.01 17.75
N ALA A 101 -10.99 -5.95 18.98
CA ALA A 101 -10.35 -5.34 20.14
C ALA A 101 -9.24 -6.19 20.79
N GLU A 102 -9.31 -7.53 20.70
CA GLU A 102 -8.27 -8.42 21.25
C GLU A 102 -7.03 -8.47 20.37
N TYR A 103 -7.14 -8.21 19.06
CA TYR A 103 -5.97 -8.17 18.16
C TYR A 103 -4.96 -7.06 18.50
N LEU A 104 -5.42 -5.99 19.16
CA LEU A 104 -4.55 -4.91 19.61
C LEU A 104 -3.78 -5.29 20.89
N SER A 105 -4.22 -6.32 21.62
CA SER A 105 -3.65 -6.74 22.90
C SER A 105 -3.01 -8.13 22.88
N SER A 106 -3.31 -8.95 21.87
CA SER A 106 -2.87 -10.34 21.81
C SER A 106 -1.48 -10.53 21.21
N ALA A 107 -0.76 -11.52 21.73
CA ALA A 107 0.35 -12.17 21.03
C ALA A 107 -0.12 -12.71 19.67
N SER A 108 0.83 -12.96 18.77
CA SER A 108 0.65 -13.47 17.40
C SER A 108 -0.60 -14.33 17.17
N VAL A 109 -1.41 -14.00 16.17
CA VAL A 109 -2.62 -14.76 15.79
C VAL A 109 -2.44 -15.41 14.42
N GLU A 110 -3.04 -16.57 14.19
CA GLU A 110 -3.07 -17.16 12.85
C GLU A 110 -3.72 -16.17 11.88
N SER A 111 -3.15 -16.05 10.68
CA SER A 111 -3.75 -15.25 9.62
C SER A 111 -4.66 -16.10 8.73
N THR A 112 -5.53 -15.42 8.01
CA THR A 112 -6.33 -15.94 6.94
C THR A 112 -6.17 -15.04 5.71
N THR A 113 -6.41 -15.63 4.55
CA THR A 113 -6.51 -14.91 3.28
C THR A 113 -7.97 -14.81 2.91
N ASN A 114 -8.38 -13.69 2.31
CA ASN A 114 -9.77 -13.50 1.90
C ASN A 114 -9.91 -13.24 0.40
N THR A 115 -11.14 -12.97 -0.03
CA THR A 115 -11.48 -12.40 -1.34
C THR A 115 -11.94 -10.96 -1.17
N TYR A 116 -11.96 -10.16 -2.25
CA TYR A 116 -12.48 -8.80 -2.20
C TYR A 116 -13.92 -8.74 -1.66
N ALA A 117 -14.80 -9.62 -2.17
CA ALA A 117 -16.18 -9.68 -1.70
C ALA A 117 -16.28 -10.10 -0.22
N GLY A 118 -15.38 -10.97 0.23
CA GLY A 118 -15.27 -11.38 1.63
C GLY A 118 -14.85 -10.23 2.54
N ASP A 119 -13.88 -9.42 2.12
CA ASP A 119 -13.44 -8.24 2.87
C ASP A 119 -14.51 -7.17 2.89
N CYS A 120 -15.19 -6.90 1.77
CA CYS A 120 -16.32 -5.98 1.75
C CYS A 120 -17.42 -6.41 2.72
N LYS A 121 -17.70 -7.72 2.81
CA LYS A 121 -18.68 -8.24 3.77
C LYS A 121 -18.20 -8.09 5.21
N ALA A 122 -16.93 -8.40 5.49
CA ALA A 122 -16.35 -8.33 6.83
C ALA A 122 -16.25 -6.87 7.35
N GLU A 123 -15.95 -5.93 6.45
CA GLU A 123 -15.85 -4.50 6.76
C GLU A 123 -17.19 -3.76 6.61
N GLY A 124 -18.26 -4.47 6.21
CA GLY A 124 -19.61 -3.92 6.16
C GLY A 124 -19.86 -2.98 4.97
N GLY A 125 -19.03 -3.00 3.93
CA GLY A 125 -19.18 -2.16 2.76
C GLY A 125 -17.98 -2.15 1.83
N ASN A 126 -18.05 -1.29 0.82
CA ASN A 126 -16.92 -1.02 -0.09
C ASN A 126 -15.78 -0.30 0.64
N PRO A 127 -14.54 -0.33 0.09
CA PRO A 127 -13.42 0.44 0.65
C PRO A 127 -13.71 1.94 0.68
N ASP A 128 -13.24 2.62 1.73
CA ASP A 128 -13.33 4.07 1.87
C ASP A 128 -12.38 4.78 0.89
N ILE A 129 -11.21 4.20 0.67
CA ILE A 129 -10.20 4.69 -0.27
C ILE A 129 -9.79 3.56 -1.21
N THR A 130 -9.76 3.87 -2.50
CA THR A 130 -9.20 3.01 -3.54
C THR A 130 -8.09 3.77 -4.24
N LEU A 131 -6.87 3.23 -4.23
CA LEU A 131 -5.72 3.79 -4.92
C LEU A 131 -5.40 2.95 -6.14
N GLU A 132 -5.44 3.56 -7.31
CA GLU A 132 -4.96 2.94 -8.53
C GLU A 132 -3.43 3.07 -8.63
N ILE A 133 -2.75 1.96 -8.83
CA ILE A 133 -1.30 1.90 -9.05
C ILE A 133 -0.99 1.19 -10.37
N ASN A 134 0.15 1.53 -10.97
CA ASN A 134 0.62 0.91 -12.21
C ASN A 134 1.79 -0.03 -11.91
N LEU A 135 1.64 -1.32 -12.22
CA LEU A 135 2.68 -2.33 -12.08
C LEU A 135 2.94 -3.01 -13.43
N THR A 136 4.19 -3.38 -13.70
CA THR A 136 4.49 -4.21 -14.87
C THR A 136 4.09 -5.66 -14.61
N LYS A 137 3.93 -6.46 -15.67
CA LYS A 137 3.65 -7.90 -15.53
C LYS A 137 4.68 -8.59 -14.63
N ASP A 138 5.97 -8.31 -14.82
CA ASP A 138 7.06 -8.90 -14.05
C ASP A 138 6.98 -8.53 -12.56
N MET A 139 6.55 -7.31 -12.22
CA MET A 139 6.33 -6.90 -10.83
C MET A 139 5.20 -7.72 -10.20
N CYS A 140 4.10 -7.93 -10.92
CA CYS A 140 2.97 -8.73 -10.44
C CYS A 140 3.34 -10.19 -10.23
N ASP A 141 4.10 -10.79 -11.15
CA ASP A 141 4.55 -12.17 -11.01
C ASP A 141 5.42 -12.34 -9.75
N ARG A 142 6.33 -11.40 -9.50
CA ARG A 142 7.12 -11.36 -8.25
C ARG A 142 6.25 -11.19 -6.99
N ILE A 143 5.22 -10.34 -7.04
CA ILE A 143 4.28 -10.16 -5.92
C ILE A 143 3.56 -11.47 -5.61
N LYS A 144 3.09 -12.20 -6.63
CA LYS A 144 2.39 -13.49 -6.46
C LYS A 144 3.29 -14.55 -5.86
N GLU A 145 4.53 -14.66 -6.35
CA GLU A 145 5.54 -15.56 -5.81
C GLU A 145 5.91 -15.22 -4.36
N TRP A 146 5.98 -13.94 -4.02
CA TRP A 146 6.17 -13.50 -2.65
C TRP A 146 4.98 -13.89 -1.78
N TRP A 147 3.76 -13.55 -2.21
CA TRP A 147 2.55 -13.85 -1.44
C TRP A 147 2.37 -15.35 -1.17
N ALA A 148 2.65 -16.20 -2.15
CA ALA A 148 2.60 -17.65 -1.99
C ALA A 148 3.45 -18.18 -0.82
N ARG A 149 4.55 -17.48 -0.49
CA ARG A 149 5.46 -17.82 0.62
C ARG A 149 5.08 -17.21 1.96
N HIS A 150 4.34 -16.09 1.97
CA HIS A 150 4.11 -15.30 3.19
C HIS A 150 2.65 -15.26 3.65
N LYS A 151 1.69 -15.74 2.85
CA LYS A 151 0.25 -15.71 3.17
C LYS A 151 -0.18 -16.51 4.41
N GLY A 152 0.71 -17.32 4.98
CA GLY A 152 0.47 -18.09 6.21
C GLY A 152 1.28 -17.60 7.41
N GLU A 153 1.93 -16.42 7.31
CA GLU A 153 2.62 -15.82 8.45
C GLU A 153 1.61 -15.42 9.54
N MET A 154 2.08 -15.29 10.78
CA MET A 154 1.23 -14.87 11.89
C MET A 154 0.90 -13.38 11.78
N TYR A 155 -0.34 -13.01 12.05
CA TYR A 155 -0.77 -11.63 12.19
C TYR A 155 -0.31 -11.09 13.55
N LEU A 156 0.39 -9.95 13.55
CA LEU A 156 0.70 -9.22 14.79
C LEU A 156 0.13 -7.79 14.69
N GLY A 157 -0.57 -7.35 15.74
CA GLY A 157 -1.32 -6.09 15.70
C GLY A 157 -0.47 -4.83 15.49
N THR A 158 0.81 -4.88 15.88
CA THR A 158 1.76 -3.77 15.75
C THR A 158 2.80 -3.95 14.66
N THR A 159 3.05 -5.19 14.23
CA THR A 159 4.05 -5.55 13.22
C THR A 159 3.51 -6.73 12.42
N ASN A 160 3.70 -6.77 11.11
CA ASN A 160 3.13 -7.83 10.27
C ASN A 160 1.59 -7.87 10.30
N HIS A 161 0.97 -6.70 10.08
CA HIS A 161 -0.46 -6.58 9.83
C HIS A 161 -0.77 -6.46 8.32
N CYS A 162 -2.03 -6.26 7.98
CA CYS A 162 -2.51 -6.15 6.59
C CYS A 162 -1.72 -5.13 5.74
N ALA A 163 -1.52 -3.92 6.26
CA ALA A 163 -0.77 -2.88 5.54
C ALA A 163 0.72 -3.21 5.36
N ASP A 164 1.39 -3.77 6.37
CA ASP A 164 2.78 -4.23 6.25
C ASP A 164 2.91 -5.32 5.19
N MET A 165 1.94 -6.23 5.11
CA MET A 165 1.95 -7.29 4.10
C MET A 165 1.78 -6.73 2.69
N VAL A 166 0.90 -5.76 2.49
CA VAL A 166 0.76 -5.05 1.22
C VAL A 166 2.04 -4.27 0.87
N GLU A 167 2.64 -3.56 1.83
CA GLU A 167 3.90 -2.84 1.63
C GLU A 167 5.05 -3.77 1.25
N ARG A 168 5.24 -4.88 1.98
CA ARG A 168 6.27 -5.89 1.72
C ARG A 168 6.08 -6.53 0.35
N ALA A 169 4.83 -6.86 -0.01
CA ALA A 169 4.49 -7.39 -1.32
C ALA A 169 4.91 -6.42 -2.43
N LEU A 170 4.48 -5.16 -2.35
CA LEU A 170 4.81 -4.12 -3.33
C LEU A 170 6.31 -3.86 -3.41
N THR A 171 6.99 -3.78 -2.27
CA THR A 171 8.45 -3.59 -2.20
C THR A 171 9.19 -4.73 -2.90
N TYR A 172 8.80 -5.98 -2.63
CA TYR A 172 9.37 -7.15 -3.30
C TYR A 172 9.07 -7.15 -4.80
N GLY A 173 7.84 -6.80 -5.17
CA GLY A 173 7.38 -6.67 -6.54
C GLY A 173 8.19 -5.67 -7.35
N ILE A 174 8.38 -4.47 -6.82
CA ILE A 174 9.12 -3.39 -7.48
C ILE A 174 10.63 -3.70 -7.52
N GLY A 175 11.12 -4.43 -6.51
CA GLY A 175 12.52 -4.81 -6.37
C GLY A 175 13.33 -3.75 -5.64
N ASN A 176 14.34 -4.18 -4.87
CA ASN A 176 15.20 -3.33 -4.04
C ASN A 176 16.09 -2.34 -4.83
N GLY A 177 15.91 -2.21 -6.14
CA GLY A 177 16.67 -1.31 -7.03
C GLY A 177 16.17 0.13 -7.06
N HIS A 178 14.99 0.42 -6.50
CA HIS A 178 14.49 1.78 -6.31
C HIS A 178 14.14 1.99 -4.84
N ASN A 179 15.07 2.63 -4.12
CA ASN A 179 14.94 3.27 -2.81
C ASN A 179 14.06 2.58 -1.78
N ARG A 180 14.72 2.11 -0.70
CA ARG A 180 14.06 1.91 0.59
C ARG A 180 13.16 3.11 0.87
N PHE A 181 11.92 2.82 1.22
CA PHE A 181 10.93 3.71 1.78
C PHE A 181 11.46 4.36 3.08
N PHE A 182 12.41 5.30 2.98
CA PHE A 182 12.88 6.05 4.14
C PHE A 182 11.82 7.11 4.51
N PRO A 183 11.36 7.15 5.78
CA PRO A 183 10.63 8.31 6.26
C PRO A 183 11.55 9.52 6.17
N VAL A 184 11.19 10.48 5.33
CA VAL A 184 11.82 11.80 5.31
C VAL A 184 11.06 12.64 6.32
N ASP A 185 11.74 13.11 7.37
CA ASP A 185 11.15 14.13 8.22
C ASP A 185 11.01 15.45 7.46
N LYS A 186 10.20 16.37 7.98
CA LYS A 186 9.93 17.70 7.40
C LYS A 186 11.17 18.60 7.21
N HIS A 187 12.37 18.12 7.54
CA HIS A 187 13.62 18.87 7.45
C HIS A 187 14.62 18.27 6.43
N GLY A 188 14.29 17.15 5.78
CA GLY A 188 15.04 16.66 4.61
C GLY A 188 16.44 16.13 4.91
N LEU A 189 16.73 15.65 6.12
CA LEU A 189 18.03 15.08 6.46
C LEU A 189 17.91 13.73 7.20
N THR A 190 18.00 12.64 6.45
CA THR A 190 18.46 11.35 7.01
C THR A 190 19.98 11.28 6.90
N ARG A 191 20.70 11.49 8.01
CA ARG A 191 22.07 11.00 8.15
C ARG A 191 22.02 9.51 8.47
N LEU A 192 22.69 8.69 7.66
CA LEU A 192 23.05 7.33 8.06
C LEU A 192 24.14 7.42 9.14
N PRO A 193 24.18 6.53 10.15
CA PRO A 193 25.37 6.38 10.98
C PRO A 193 26.52 5.82 10.13
N ASP A 194 27.70 6.43 10.27
CA ASP A 194 28.91 6.03 9.58
C ASP A 194 29.25 4.55 9.91
N GLN A 195 29.47 3.74 8.88
CA GLN A 195 30.21 2.49 8.95
C GLN A 195 31.57 2.67 8.29
#